data_AF-A0A3M1HCY3-F1
#
_entry.id   AF-A0A3M1HCY3-F1
#
_cell.length_a   1.000
_cell.length_b   1.000
_cell.length_c   1.000
_cell.angle_alpha   90.00
_cell.angle_beta   90.00
_cell.angle_gamma   90.00
#
_symmetry.space_group_name_H-M   'P 1'
#
loop_
_entity.id
_entity.type
_entity.pdbx_description
1 polymer ?
#
loop_
_entity_poly.entity_id
_entity_poly.type
_entity_poly.pdbx_seq_one_letter_code
_entity_poly.pdbx_strand_id
1 'polypeptide(L)'
;MSQTPQKYVRKQYLVDKEMQTYHLKVWVTSSVVIIVTIASFFFFFKFRPETQRDAVITHNLQVILIATSVFIILYSIMMGLQALLHSHKVAGAEYNLKNSIRRFKNKDFSYRVTLRKGDYLQGLAEALNEMVTTFQEDREKIAGILEKLENLEGFPEEGRAMVEEIRTALGIPTEDEPSQDKPEGEEKKEEKPSEAEVKVESSKNDNKEEASDRTETSEEKKGDQEASS
;
A
#
# COMPACT_ATOMS: atom_id res chain seq x y z
N MET A 1 -41.49 -37.68 -11.99
CA MET A 1 -40.24 -36.98 -12.36
C MET A 1 -40.22 -35.66 -11.60
N SER A 2 -39.28 -35.47 -10.67
CA SER A 2 -39.18 -34.26 -9.84
C SER A 2 -38.06 -33.36 -10.36
N GLN A 3 -38.41 -32.17 -10.85
CA GLN A 3 -37.43 -31.13 -11.18
C GLN A 3 -37.12 -30.34 -9.91
N THR A 4 -35.90 -30.43 -9.40
CA THR A 4 -35.42 -29.53 -8.34
C THR A 4 -35.08 -28.16 -8.93
N PRO A 5 -35.53 -27.04 -8.33
CA PRO A 5 -35.22 -25.71 -8.85
C PRO A 5 -33.73 -25.42 -8.70
N GLN A 6 -33.07 -25.01 -9.79
CA GLN A 6 -31.65 -24.63 -9.72
C GLN A 6 -31.46 -23.36 -8.87
N LYS A 7 -30.78 -23.51 -7.74
CA LYS A 7 -30.38 -22.42 -6.85
C LYS A 7 -29.34 -21.53 -7.55
N TYR A 8 -29.79 -20.40 -8.08
CA TYR A 8 -28.98 -19.51 -8.92
C TYR A 8 -27.89 -18.79 -8.09
N VAL A 9 -26.67 -19.33 -8.07
CA VAL A 9 -25.54 -18.75 -7.33
C VAL A 9 -25.02 -17.52 -8.06
N ARG A 10 -25.20 -16.33 -7.46
CA ARG A 10 -24.64 -15.08 -7.99
C ARG A 10 -23.11 -15.10 -7.87
N LYS A 11 -22.40 -15.29 -8.99
CA LYS A 11 -20.94 -15.14 -9.05
C LYS A 11 -20.55 -13.68 -8.81
N GLN A 12 -20.07 -13.36 -7.61
CA GLN A 12 -19.45 -12.06 -7.33
C GLN A 12 -18.05 -12.02 -7.95
N TYR A 13 -17.93 -11.39 -9.12
CA TYR A 13 -16.63 -11.12 -9.75
C TYR A 13 -15.85 -9.99 -9.04
N LEU A 14 -16.52 -9.21 -8.21
CA LEU A 14 -15.95 -8.18 -7.33
C LEU A 14 -15.66 -8.78 -5.94
N VAL A 15 -14.66 -9.66 -5.86
CA VAL A 15 -14.16 -10.20 -4.57
C VAL A 15 -13.31 -9.16 -3.85
N ASP A 16 -12.46 -8.43 -4.58
CA ASP A 16 -11.63 -7.35 -4.04
C ASP A 16 -11.64 -6.15 -5.00
N LYS A 17 -12.57 -5.21 -4.74
CA LYS A 17 -12.82 -4.06 -5.61
C LYS A 17 -11.70 -3.02 -5.53
N GLU A 18 -10.98 -2.92 -4.41
CA GLU A 18 -9.87 -1.99 -4.26
C GLU A 18 -8.64 -2.50 -5.01
N MET A 19 -8.28 -3.78 -4.85
CA MET A 19 -7.20 -4.41 -5.60
C MET A 19 -7.47 -4.35 -7.12
N GLN A 20 -8.67 -4.71 -7.57
CA GLN A 20 -9.02 -4.69 -8.99
C GLN A 20 -9.01 -3.26 -9.58
N THR A 21 -9.55 -2.26 -8.89
CA THR A 21 -9.54 -0.88 -9.40
C THR A 21 -8.17 -0.21 -9.33
N TYR A 22 -7.29 -0.63 -8.41
CA TYR A 22 -5.88 -0.21 -8.46
C TYR A 22 -5.16 -0.77 -9.68
N HIS A 23 -5.24 -2.09 -9.91
CA HIS A 23 -4.61 -2.72 -11.08
C HIS A 23 -5.16 -2.16 -12.40
N LEU A 24 -6.48 -1.94 -12.50
CA LEU A 24 -7.10 -1.32 -13.65
C LEU A 24 -6.57 0.10 -13.90
N LYS A 25 -6.37 0.92 -12.86
CA LYS A 25 -5.75 2.25 -12.99
C LYS A 25 -4.32 2.16 -13.51
N VAL A 26 -3.47 1.30 -12.94
CA VAL A 26 -2.09 1.10 -13.40
C VAL A 26 -2.04 0.68 -14.87
N TRP A 27 -2.86 -0.30 -15.27
CA TRP A 27 -2.97 -0.75 -16.66
C TRP A 27 -3.46 0.37 -17.60
N VAL A 28 -4.50 1.11 -17.23
CA VAL A 28 -5.02 2.23 -18.04
C VAL A 28 -3.96 3.33 -18.17
N THR A 29 -3.26 3.72 -17.10
CA THR A 29 -2.19 4.73 -17.19
C THR A 29 -1.01 4.24 -18.04
N SER A 30 -0.66 2.96 -17.96
CA SER A 30 0.38 2.34 -18.80
C SER A 30 0.00 2.41 -20.28
N SER A 31 -1.23 2.00 -20.61
CA SER A 31 -1.77 2.04 -21.98
C SER A 31 -1.83 3.46 -22.53
N VAL A 32 -2.27 4.44 -21.75
CA VAL A 32 -2.29 5.86 -22.17
C VAL A 32 -0.89 6.37 -22.47
N VAL A 33 0.10 6.07 -21.63
CA VAL A 33 1.51 6.46 -21.88
C VAL A 33 2.05 5.83 -23.16
N ILE A 34 1.79 4.54 -23.39
CA ILE A 34 2.22 3.83 -24.60
C ILE A 34 1.54 4.42 -25.85
N ILE A 35 0.24 4.69 -25.79
CA ILE A 35 -0.52 5.31 -26.90
C ILE A 35 0.01 6.71 -27.20
N VAL A 36 0.27 7.55 -26.19
CA VAL A 36 0.86 8.89 -26.38
C VAL A 36 2.25 8.80 -27.01
N THR A 37 3.09 7.87 -26.56
CA THR A 37 4.44 7.65 -27.13
C THR A 37 4.37 7.27 -28.61
N ILE A 38 3.50 6.32 -28.96
CA ILE A 38 3.29 5.85 -30.34
C ILE A 38 2.68 6.97 -31.20
N ALA A 39 1.69 7.70 -30.70
CA ALA A 39 1.07 8.83 -31.40
C ALA A 39 2.07 9.97 -31.66
N SER A 40 2.92 10.32 -30.70
CA SER A 40 3.99 11.30 -30.87
C SER A 40 5.01 10.87 -31.93
N PHE A 41 5.40 9.59 -31.94
CA PHE A 41 6.27 9.02 -32.98
C PHE A 41 5.62 9.11 -34.37
N PHE A 42 4.38 8.64 -34.54
CA PHE A 42 3.67 8.72 -35.82
C PHE A 42 3.44 10.15 -36.29
N PHE A 43 3.11 11.09 -35.39
CA PHE A 43 2.99 12.49 -35.73
C PHE A 43 4.32 13.07 -36.24
N PHE A 44 5.42 12.84 -35.50
CA PHE A 44 6.74 13.35 -35.86
C PHE A 44 7.25 12.80 -37.20
N PHE A 45 6.94 11.55 -37.54
CA PHE A 45 7.27 10.95 -38.84
C PHE A 45 6.34 11.43 -39.97
N LYS A 46 5.04 11.57 -39.72
CA LYS A 46 4.05 11.94 -40.75
C LYS A 46 4.04 13.43 -41.11
N PHE A 47 4.42 14.32 -40.18
CA PHE A 47 4.37 15.77 -40.38
C PHE A 47 5.67 16.36 -40.98
N ARG A 48 6.60 15.52 -41.44
CA ARG A 48 7.88 15.96 -42.05
C ARG A 48 7.71 16.26 -43.54
N PRO A 49 8.04 17.48 -44.02
CA PRO A 49 8.01 17.79 -45.44
C PRO A 49 9.09 17.01 -46.20
N GLU A 50 8.75 16.58 -47.42
CA GLU A 50 9.53 15.63 -48.21
C GLU A 50 10.90 16.15 -48.66
N THR A 51 11.06 17.46 -48.73
CA THR A 51 12.28 18.18 -49.18
C THR A 51 13.41 18.21 -48.15
N GLN A 52 13.22 17.68 -46.94
CA GLN A 52 14.25 17.61 -45.89
C GLN A 52 14.45 16.18 -45.34
N ARG A 53 14.47 15.16 -46.20
CA ARG A 53 14.76 13.78 -45.73
C ARG A 53 16.24 13.60 -45.39
N ASP A 54 17.16 13.80 -46.33
CA ASP A 54 18.47 13.13 -46.24
C ASP A 54 19.46 13.74 -45.23
N ALA A 55 19.75 15.04 -45.32
CA ALA A 55 20.71 15.71 -44.43
C ALA A 55 20.19 15.95 -43.00
N VAL A 56 18.87 15.91 -42.81
CA VAL A 56 18.18 16.34 -41.58
C VAL A 56 17.82 15.16 -40.68
N ILE A 57 17.82 13.93 -41.23
CA ILE A 57 17.58 12.68 -40.48
C ILE A 57 18.50 12.54 -39.26
N THR A 58 19.82 12.69 -39.41
CA THR A 58 20.79 12.31 -38.35
C THR A 58 20.65 13.14 -37.08
N HIS A 59 20.66 14.48 -37.20
CA HIS A 59 20.53 15.38 -36.06
C HIS A 59 19.15 15.28 -35.39
N ASN A 60 18.08 15.10 -36.19
CA ASN A 60 16.74 14.93 -35.62
C ASN A 60 16.57 13.56 -34.96
N LEU A 61 17.20 12.49 -35.47
CA LEU A 61 17.23 11.19 -34.80
C LEU A 61 17.83 11.30 -33.40
N GLN A 62 18.94 12.04 -33.26
CA GLN A 62 19.55 12.28 -31.94
C GLN A 62 18.58 12.98 -30.98
N VAL A 63 17.90 14.04 -31.41
CA VAL A 63 16.90 14.75 -30.59
C VAL A 63 15.72 13.85 -30.20
N ILE A 64 15.18 13.05 -31.14
CA ILE A 64 14.11 12.08 -30.87
C ILE A 64 14.58 11.04 -29.86
N LEU A 65 15.75 10.42 -30.09
CA LEU A 65 16.30 9.36 -29.26
C LEU A 65 16.59 9.85 -27.83
N ILE A 66 17.13 11.08 -27.67
CA ILE A 66 17.33 11.70 -26.36
C ILE A 66 15.98 11.94 -25.67
N ALA A 67 15.02 12.57 -26.35
CA ALA A 67 13.70 12.85 -25.78
C ALA A 67 12.94 11.56 -25.37
N THR A 68 12.97 10.54 -26.23
CA THR A 68 12.38 9.22 -25.94
C THR A 68 13.11 8.50 -24.81
N SER A 69 14.43 8.57 -24.74
CA SER A 69 15.21 7.97 -23.63
C SER A 69 14.89 8.64 -22.29
N VAL A 70 14.84 9.98 -22.24
CA VAL A 70 14.43 10.74 -21.05
C VAL A 70 13.00 10.37 -20.63
N PHE A 71 12.07 10.26 -21.59
CA PHE A 71 10.69 9.85 -21.30
C PHE A 71 10.59 8.43 -20.75
N ILE A 72 11.32 7.47 -21.31
CA ILE A 72 11.40 6.08 -20.82
C ILE A 72 11.98 6.04 -19.40
N ILE A 73 13.02 6.82 -19.12
CA ILE A 73 13.62 6.92 -17.77
C ILE A 73 12.61 7.47 -16.77
N LEU A 74 11.92 8.58 -17.09
CA LEU A 74 10.90 9.17 -16.23
C LEU A 74 9.72 8.22 -15.97
N TYR A 75 9.25 7.50 -17.00
CA TYR A 75 8.21 6.50 -16.87
C TYR A 75 8.65 5.31 -16.01
N SER A 76 9.88 4.83 -16.18
CA SER A 76 10.47 3.76 -15.37
C SER A 76 10.58 4.15 -13.89
N ILE A 77 11.01 5.39 -13.60
CA ILE A 77 11.02 5.95 -12.24
C ILE A 77 9.60 6.02 -11.66
N MET A 78 8.62 6.51 -12.42
CA MET A 78 7.23 6.58 -11.97
C MET A 78 6.64 5.19 -11.68
N MET A 79 6.96 4.18 -12.49
CA MET A 79 6.54 2.79 -12.25
C MET A 79 7.25 2.18 -11.04
N GLY A 80 8.55 2.44 -10.85
CA GLY A 80 9.29 2.02 -9.66
C GLY A 80 8.70 2.59 -8.37
N LEU A 81 8.29 3.86 -8.38
CA LEU A 81 7.61 4.52 -7.26
C LEU A 81 6.22 3.91 -6.99
N GLN A 82 5.43 3.63 -8.04
CA GLN A 82 4.14 2.93 -7.86
C GLN A 82 4.32 1.53 -7.27
N ALA A 83 5.29 0.76 -7.77
CA ALA A 83 5.61 -0.58 -7.26
C ALA A 83 6.07 -0.57 -5.80
N LEU A 84 6.91 0.38 -5.40
CA LEU A 84 7.38 0.53 -4.02
C LEU A 84 6.24 0.89 -3.06
N LEU A 85 5.38 1.84 -3.44
CA LEU A 85 4.20 2.23 -2.66
C LEU A 85 3.16 1.08 -2.55
N HIS A 86 3.02 0.26 -3.58
CA HIS A 86 2.18 -0.94 -3.54
C HIS A 86 2.78 -1.98 -2.59
N SER A 87 4.08 -2.28 -2.72
CA SER A 87 4.82 -3.26 -1.92
C SER A 87 4.71 -2.97 -0.42
N HIS A 88 4.94 -1.72 0.01
CA HIS A 88 4.85 -1.35 1.43
C HIS A 88 3.46 -1.62 2.04
N LYS A 89 2.38 -1.38 1.30
CA LYS A 89 1.01 -1.66 1.76
C LYS A 89 0.74 -3.16 1.90
N VAL A 90 1.21 -3.98 0.95
CA VAL A 90 1.06 -5.45 1.02
C VAL A 90 1.87 -6.00 2.19
N ALA A 91 3.16 -5.66 2.29
CA ALA A 91 4.05 -6.19 3.31
C ALA A 91 3.65 -5.80 4.75
N GLY A 92 3.19 -4.56 4.95
CA GLY A 92 2.69 -4.11 6.26
C GLY A 92 1.44 -4.88 6.71
N ALA A 93 0.48 -5.05 5.80
CA ALA A 93 -0.74 -5.81 6.08
C ALA A 93 -0.45 -7.30 6.31
N GLU A 94 0.44 -7.89 5.52
CA GLU A 94 0.87 -9.29 5.64
C GLU A 94 1.56 -9.55 7.00
N TYR A 95 2.42 -8.63 7.46
CA TYR A 95 3.07 -8.73 8.77
C TYR A 95 2.04 -8.73 9.90
N ASN A 96 1.10 -7.78 9.89
CA ASN A 96 0.04 -7.68 10.90
C ASN A 96 -0.86 -8.94 10.92
N LEU A 97 -1.23 -9.45 9.73
CA LEU A 97 -2.02 -10.67 9.60
C LEU A 97 -1.26 -11.91 10.12
N LYS A 98 0.02 -12.07 9.75
CA LYS A 98 0.90 -13.14 10.27
C LYS A 98 1.05 -13.07 11.78
N ASN A 99 1.18 -11.87 12.36
CA ASN A 99 1.27 -11.69 13.81
C ASN A 99 -0.05 -12.07 14.50
N SER A 100 -1.18 -11.69 13.92
CA SER A 100 -2.53 -12.03 14.40
C SER A 100 -2.77 -13.54 14.41
N ILE A 101 -2.44 -14.24 13.32
CA ILE A 101 -2.52 -15.70 13.22
C ILE A 101 -1.64 -16.38 14.29
N ARG A 102 -0.48 -15.80 14.64
CA ARG A 102 0.37 -16.32 15.73
C ARG A 102 -0.25 -16.12 17.13
N ARG A 103 -1.08 -15.10 17.35
CA ARG A 103 -1.87 -14.93 18.58
C ARG A 103 -2.99 -15.97 18.69
N PHE A 104 -3.79 -16.15 17.64
CA PHE A 104 -4.84 -17.18 17.60
C PHE A 104 -4.28 -18.60 17.82
N LYS A 105 -3.10 -18.89 17.27
CA LYS A 105 -2.37 -20.16 17.49
C LYS A 105 -1.90 -20.36 18.95
N ASN A 106 -1.91 -19.31 19.76
CA ASN A 106 -1.59 -19.34 21.20
C ASN A 106 -2.86 -19.29 22.09
N LYS A 107 -4.06 -19.52 21.52
CA LYS A 107 -5.39 -19.43 22.18
C LYS A 107 -5.84 -18.02 22.62
N ASP A 108 -5.11 -16.95 22.28
CA ASP A 108 -5.62 -15.57 22.35
C ASP A 108 -6.65 -15.38 21.23
N PHE A 109 -7.91 -15.65 21.54
CA PHE A 109 -9.06 -15.41 20.67
C PHE A 109 -9.75 -14.07 20.94
N SER A 110 -9.37 -13.33 22.00
CA SER A 110 -9.99 -12.05 22.36
C SER A 110 -9.56 -10.93 21.41
N TYR A 111 -8.35 -11.04 20.84
CA TYR A 111 -7.83 -10.10 19.85
C TYR A 111 -8.63 -10.10 18.53
N ARG A 112 -9.00 -8.92 18.02
CA ARG A 112 -9.53 -8.75 16.65
C ARG A 112 -8.50 -8.12 15.72
N VAL A 113 -8.39 -8.65 14.52
CA VAL A 113 -7.46 -8.21 13.49
C VAL A 113 -7.94 -6.89 12.90
N THR A 114 -7.10 -5.85 13.00
CA THR A 114 -7.36 -4.56 12.36
C THR A 114 -6.24 -4.21 11.39
N LEU A 115 -6.62 -3.73 10.20
CA LEU A 115 -5.73 -3.23 9.16
C LEU A 115 -6.06 -1.77 8.86
N ARG A 116 -5.16 -1.06 8.18
CA ARG A 116 -5.38 0.34 7.83
C ARG A 116 -6.32 0.45 6.63
N LYS A 117 -7.18 1.46 6.62
CA LYS A 117 -8.04 1.78 5.46
C LYS A 117 -7.19 1.90 4.18
N GLY A 118 -7.47 1.05 3.20
CA GLY A 118 -6.74 0.96 1.94
C GLY A 118 -5.50 0.06 1.96
N ASP A 119 -5.37 -0.85 2.93
CA ASP A 119 -4.46 -2.00 2.90
C ASP A 119 -5.08 -3.17 2.10
N TYR A 120 -4.28 -3.89 1.32
CA TYR A 120 -4.77 -4.89 0.35
C TYR A 120 -5.30 -6.21 0.96
N LEU A 121 -5.24 -6.40 2.27
CA LEU A 121 -5.69 -7.64 2.94
C LEU A 121 -6.94 -7.42 3.82
N GLN A 122 -7.65 -6.30 3.65
CA GLN A 122 -8.81 -5.92 4.46
C GLN A 122 -9.87 -7.03 4.53
N GLY A 123 -10.33 -7.56 3.39
CA GLY A 123 -11.32 -8.64 3.35
C GLY A 123 -10.85 -9.97 3.96
N LEU A 124 -9.52 -10.21 3.99
CA LEU A 124 -8.94 -11.38 4.63
C LEU A 124 -8.85 -11.22 6.15
N ALA A 125 -8.62 -10.00 6.65
CA ALA A 125 -8.76 -9.68 8.08
C ALA A 125 -10.22 -9.77 8.54
N GLU A 126 -11.18 -9.34 7.71
CA GLU A 126 -12.62 -9.46 7.98
C GLU A 126 -13.05 -10.94 8.06
N ALA A 127 -12.70 -11.77 7.08
CA ALA A 127 -12.98 -13.21 7.11
C ALA A 127 -12.28 -13.94 8.29
N LEU A 128 -11.08 -13.51 8.67
CA LEU A 128 -10.39 -14.05 9.85
C LEU A 128 -11.08 -13.64 11.16
N ASN A 129 -11.59 -12.42 11.26
CA ASN A 129 -12.41 -11.97 12.39
C ASN A 129 -13.76 -12.69 12.48
N GLU A 130 -14.40 -12.99 11.35
CA GLU A 130 -15.61 -13.82 11.28
C GLU A 130 -15.34 -15.22 11.82
N MET A 131 -14.30 -15.90 11.30
CA MET A 131 -13.85 -17.22 11.77
C MET A 131 -13.56 -17.25 13.28
N VAL A 132 -12.86 -16.23 13.81
CA VAL A 132 -12.57 -16.12 15.25
C VAL A 132 -13.85 -15.90 16.06
N THR A 133 -14.83 -15.16 15.53
CA THR A 133 -16.15 -14.98 16.20
C THR A 133 -16.89 -16.31 16.30
N THR A 134 -16.94 -17.11 15.22
CA THR A 134 -17.55 -18.45 15.27
C THR A 134 -16.83 -19.36 16.27
N PHE A 135 -15.50 -19.32 16.35
CA PHE A 135 -14.74 -20.05 17.37
C PHE A 135 -14.99 -19.56 18.81
N GLN A 136 -15.27 -18.27 19.04
CA GLN A 136 -15.70 -17.75 20.33
C GLN A 136 -17.06 -18.34 20.72
N GLU A 137 -18.07 -18.18 19.85
CA GLU A 137 -19.43 -18.68 20.10
C GLU A 137 -19.46 -20.20 20.34
N ASP A 138 -18.70 -20.98 19.58
CA ASP A 138 -18.68 -22.44 19.74
C ASP A 138 -17.99 -22.87 21.04
N ARG A 139 -17.01 -22.10 21.53
CA ARG A 139 -16.40 -22.31 22.86
C ARG A 139 -17.36 -21.94 23.99
N GLU A 140 -18.16 -20.88 23.84
CA GLU A 140 -19.24 -20.53 24.77
C GLU A 140 -20.33 -21.62 24.82
N LYS A 141 -20.76 -22.13 23.65
CA LYS A 141 -21.71 -23.26 23.55
C LYS A 141 -21.16 -24.50 24.23
N ILE A 142 -19.88 -24.82 24.07
CA ILE A 142 -19.23 -25.96 24.75
C ILE A 142 -19.13 -25.72 26.26
N ALA A 143 -18.71 -24.53 26.71
CA ALA A 143 -18.62 -24.19 28.13
C ALA A 143 -19.97 -24.39 28.84
N GLY A 144 -21.05 -23.83 28.28
CA GLY A 144 -22.42 -24.00 28.78
C GLY A 144 -23.04 -25.39 28.53
N ILE A 145 -22.31 -26.34 27.94
CA ILE A 145 -22.64 -27.78 27.94
C ILE A 145 -21.86 -28.48 29.06
N LEU A 146 -20.57 -28.20 29.21
CA LEU A 146 -19.72 -28.74 30.29
C LEU A 146 -20.28 -28.38 31.68
N GLU A 147 -20.64 -27.12 31.88
CA GLU A 147 -21.34 -26.61 33.09
C GLU A 147 -22.62 -27.40 33.39
N LYS A 148 -23.41 -27.73 32.36
CA LYS A 148 -24.65 -28.51 32.52
C LYS A 148 -24.39 -29.97 32.83
N LEU A 149 -23.30 -30.56 32.35
CA LEU A 149 -22.86 -31.91 32.72
C LEU A 149 -22.37 -31.96 34.18
N GLU A 150 -21.57 -30.97 34.58
CA GLU A 150 -21.00 -30.84 35.93
C GLU A 150 -22.09 -30.69 37.01
N ASN A 151 -23.19 -30.01 36.68
CA ASN A 151 -24.38 -29.83 37.53
C ASN A 151 -25.41 -30.98 37.50
N LEU A 152 -25.14 -32.12 36.83
CA LEU A 152 -26.03 -33.29 36.90
C LEU A 152 -25.85 -34.07 38.22
N GLU A 153 -26.95 -34.39 38.88
CA GLU A 153 -26.93 -35.28 40.05
C GLU A 153 -26.36 -36.66 39.65
N GLY A 154 -25.33 -37.10 40.39
CA GLY A 154 -24.64 -38.37 40.14
C GLY A 154 -23.55 -38.31 39.06
N PHE A 155 -23.13 -37.13 38.59
CA PHE A 155 -21.99 -37.00 37.66
C PHE A 155 -20.69 -37.55 38.30
N PRO A 156 -19.99 -38.52 37.69
CA PRO A 156 -18.80 -39.14 38.31
C PRO A 156 -17.58 -38.21 38.40
N GLU A 157 -16.73 -38.43 39.40
CA GLU A 157 -15.44 -37.73 39.54
C GLU A 157 -14.53 -37.91 38.31
N GLU A 158 -14.55 -39.10 37.68
CA GLU A 158 -13.85 -39.35 36.41
C GLU A 158 -14.38 -38.45 35.27
N GLY A 159 -15.68 -38.14 35.29
CA GLY A 159 -16.31 -37.21 34.36
C GLY A 159 -15.86 -35.76 34.58
N ARG A 160 -15.70 -35.34 35.85
CA ARG A 160 -15.17 -34.01 36.19
C ARG A 160 -13.73 -33.82 35.72
N ALA A 161 -12.87 -34.82 35.94
CA ALA A 161 -11.50 -34.80 35.43
C ALA A 161 -11.46 -34.65 33.89
N MET A 162 -12.36 -35.34 33.17
CA MET A 162 -12.46 -35.22 31.71
C MET A 162 -13.02 -33.87 31.25
N VAL A 163 -13.95 -33.27 32.01
CA VAL A 163 -14.45 -31.90 31.76
C VAL A 163 -13.32 -30.88 31.88
N GLU A 164 -12.48 -30.97 32.91
CA GLU A 164 -11.32 -30.09 33.10
C GLU A 164 -10.24 -30.28 32.02
N GLU A 165 -9.99 -31.52 31.58
CA GLU A 165 -9.11 -31.78 30.44
C GLU A 165 -9.63 -31.09 29.16
N ILE A 166 -10.93 -31.18 28.89
CA ILE A 166 -11.56 -30.52 27.72
C ILE A 166 -11.53 -28.99 27.86
N ARG A 167 -11.84 -28.44 29.04
CA ARG A 167 -11.77 -27.00 29.35
C ARG A 167 -10.35 -26.47 29.11
N THR A 168 -9.33 -27.17 29.61
CA THR A 168 -7.90 -26.89 29.41
C THR A 168 -7.47 -27.03 27.95
N ALA A 169 -7.89 -28.09 27.24
CA ALA A 169 -7.56 -28.33 25.85
C ALA A 169 -8.08 -27.20 24.95
N LEU A 170 -9.32 -26.78 25.15
CA LEU A 170 -9.93 -25.63 24.46
C LEU A 170 -9.45 -24.26 24.98
N GLY A 171 -8.71 -24.24 26.10
CA GLY A 171 -8.23 -23.03 26.77
C GLY A 171 -9.36 -22.11 27.21
N ILE A 172 -10.52 -22.68 27.53
CA ILE A 172 -11.67 -21.94 28.08
C ILE A 172 -11.26 -21.54 29.50
N PRO A 173 -11.32 -20.25 29.87
CA PRO A 173 -10.99 -19.83 31.23
C PRO A 173 -11.95 -20.48 32.22
N THR A 174 -11.42 -20.92 33.36
CA THR A 174 -12.23 -21.23 34.56
C THR A 174 -12.76 -19.92 35.14
N GLU A 175 -13.87 -19.98 35.89
CA GLU A 175 -14.45 -18.77 36.50
C GLU A 175 -13.53 -18.12 37.57
N ASP A 176 -12.50 -18.85 38.00
CA ASP A 176 -11.45 -18.38 38.91
C ASP A 176 -10.37 -17.50 38.26
N GLU A 177 -10.26 -17.42 36.92
CA GLU A 177 -9.35 -16.46 36.27
C GLU A 177 -10.05 -15.08 36.11
N PRO A 178 -9.60 -14.02 36.83
CA PRO A 178 -10.22 -12.71 36.73
C PRO A 178 -9.99 -12.12 35.33
N SER A 179 -11.08 -11.72 34.68
CA SER A 179 -11.09 -11.23 33.30
C SER A 179 -10.22 -9.98 33.10
N GLN A 180 -9.03 -10.15 32.52
CA GLN A 180 -8.15 -9.03 32.17
C GLN A 180 -8.61 -8.36 30.87
N ASP A 181 -8.78 -7.04 30.95
CA ASP A 181 -9.09 -6.09 29.88
C ASP A 181 -10.12 -6.52 28.82
N LYS A 182 -11.37 -6.09 29.04
CA LYS A 182 -12.07 -5.40 27.95
C LYS A 182 -11.31 -4.11 27.64
N PRO A 183 -10.77 -3.89 26.43
CA PRO A 183 -10.40 -2.55 26.02
C PRO A 183 -11.68 -1.74 25.85
N GLU A 184 -11.96 -0.83 26.78
CA GLU A 184 -13.10 0.08 26.68
C GLU A 184 -12.98 0.96 25.43
N GLY A 185 -14.06 1.04 24.66
CA GLY A 185 -14.15 1.92 23.50
C GLY A 185 -14.59 3.31 23.91
N GLU A 186 -13.92 4.32 23.35
CA GLU A 186 -14.32 5.73 23.33
C GLU A 186 -14.37 6.48 24.68
N GLU A 187 -13.35 7.30 24.95
CA GLU A 187 -13.64 8.71 25.19
C GLU A 187 -12.79 9.59 24.26
N LYS A 188 -13.44 10.51 23.54
CA LYS A 188 -12.75 11.57 22.80
C LYS A 188 -12.32 12.67 23.78
N LYS A 189 -11.09 13.15 23.63
CA LYS A 189 -10.80 14.58 23.88
C LYS A 189 -10.25 15.24 22.63
N GLU A 190 -11.02 16.18 22.12
CA GLU A 190 -10.53 17.20 21.21
C GLU A 190 -9.76 18.22 22.05
N GLU A 191 -8.45 18.36 21.82
CA GLU A 191 -7.65 19.40 22.46
C GLU A 191 -6.83 20.15 21.41
N LYS A 192 -7.39 21.26 20.93
CA LYS A 192 -6.61 22.35 20.32
C LYS A 192 -6.01 23.19 21.44
N PRO A 193 -4.77 23.68 21.25
CA PRO A 193 -4.63 25.14 21.30
C PRO A 193 -3.70 25.73 20.23
N SER A 194 -3.89 27.04 19.97
CA SER A 194 -2.94 28.08 19.46
C SER A 194 -1.90 27.71 18.37
N GLU A 195 -1.77 28.40 17.25
CA GLU A 195 -1.67 29.88 17.07
C GLU A 195 -0.59 30.57 17.92
N ALA A 196 0.67 30.09 17.90
CA ALA A 196 1.80 30.85 18.46
C ALA A 196 3.20 30.51 17.89
N GLU A 197 3.41 30.31 16.58
CA GLU A 197 4.79 30.25 16.03
C GLU A 197 4.93 30.63 14.53
N VAL A 198 4.48 31.84 14.16
CA VAL A 198 4.74 32.44 12.83
C VAL A 198 5.32 33.86 12.98
N LYS A 199 6.52 33.94 13.57
CA LYS A 199 7.52 35.03 13.46
C LYS A 199 8.60 34.81 14.53
N VAL A 200 9.84 34.57 14.11
CA VAL A 200 11.01 35.47 14.19
C VAL A 200 12.15 34.77 13.45
N GLU A 201 12.45 35.20 12.22
CA GLU A 201 13.81 35.42 11.70
C GLU A 201 13.76 35.95 10.26
N SER A 202 13.57 37.27 10.15
CA SER A 202 13.98 38.07 9.01
C SER A 202 14.49 39.42 9.54
N SER A 203 15.28 40.13 8.72
CA SER A 203 15.93 41.43 9.03
C SER A 203 17.19 41.42 9.91
N LYS A 204 18.30 40.97 9.31
CA LYS A 204 19.64 41.59 9.46
C LYS A 204 20.43 41.30 8.17
N ASN A 205 20.32 42.07 7.08
CA ASN A 205 20.34 43.53 6.87
C ASN A 205 21.74 44.15 7.04
N ASP A 206 22.37 44.41 5.89
CA ASP A 206 23.45 45.36 5.53
C ASP A 206 24.73 45.40 6.39
N ASN A 207 25.95 45.49 5.84
CA ASN A 207 26.42 46.50 4.88
C ASN A 207 27.82 46.14 4.28
N LYS A 208 28.36 47.01 3.40
CA LYS A 208 29.61 46.97 2.61
C LYS A 208 29.56 46.12 1.32
N GLU A 209 29.62 46.65 0.09
CA GLU A 209 30.03 47.96 -0.51
C GLU A 209 31.51 48.08 -0.96
N GLU A 210 31.65 48.44 -2.25
CA GLU A 210 32.77 49.02 -3.03
C GLU A 210 34.20 48.41 -3.11
N ALA A 211 34.49 47.88 -4.31
CA ALA A 211 35.70 48.06 -5.16
C ALA A 211 35.44 47.31 -6.49
N SER A 212 35.50 47.83 -7.74
CA SER A 212 36.18 49.00 -8.36
C SER A 212 37.71 48.90 -8.23
N ASP A 213 38.52 48.73 -9.27
CA ASP A 213 38.52 49.42 -10.58
C ASP A 213 39.22 48.59 -11.71
N ARG A 214 39.50 49.20 -12.88
CA ARG A 214 40.35 48.85 -14.07
C ARG A 214 41.49 47.81 -13.87
N THR A 215 42.00 47.10 -14.89
CA THR A 215 42.23 47.41 -16.34
C THR A 215 41.86 46.22 -17.25
N GLU A 216 41.56 46.29 -18.56
CA GLU A 216 41.94 47.14 -19.71
C GLU A 216 43.31 46.79 -20.37
N THR A 217 43.28 46.38 -21.66
CA THR A 217 44.41 46.19 -22.64
C THR A 217 45.54 45.18 -22.30
N SER A 218 46.18 44.42 -23.21
CA SER A 218 46.11 44.24 -24.69
C SER A 218 46.09 42.71 -25.04
N GLU A 219 46.60 42.08 -26.12
CA GLU A 219 47.27 42.41 -27.42
C GLU A 219 47.04 41.22 -28.41
N GLU A 220 46.96 41.40 -29.74
CA GLU A 220 48.00 41.08 -30.77
C GLU A 220 48.87 39.82 -30.52
N LYS A 221 49.12 38.86 -31.44
CA LYS A 221 49.24 38.80 -32.94
C LYS A 221 48.66 37.44 -33.43
N LYS A 222 47.93 37.32 -34.55
CA LYS A 222 48.37 37.32 -35.97
C LYS A 222 49.47 36.27 -36.27
N GLY A 223 49.15 35.10 -36.81
CA GLY A 223 49.12 34.81 -38.27
C GLY A 223 50.14 33.68 -38.57
N ASP A 224 50.21 33.01 -39.72
CA ASP A 224 49.38 32.98 -40.94
C ASP A 224 49.72 31.68 -41.71
N GLN A 225 48.76 31.11 -42.47
CA GLN A 225 48.99 30.19 -43.62
C GLN A 225 49.71 28.83 -43.29
N GLU A 226 49.80 27.82 -44.16
CA GLU A 226 49.47 27.67 -45.61
C GLU A 226 48.57 26.45 -45.89
N ALA A 227 47.86 26.51 -47.03
CA ALA A 227 47.38 25.35 -47.78
C ALA A 227 47.32 25.74 -49.28
N SER A 228 47.37 24.75 -50.17
CA SER A 228 47.31 24.89 -51.65
C SER A 228 48.61 25.27 -52.39
N SER A 229 49.50 24.30 -52.55
CA SER A 229 50.03 23.88 -53.87
C SER A 229 50.43 22.40 -53.83
#